data_AF-Q4RD60-F1
#
_entry.id   AF-Q4RD60-F1
#
_cell.length_a   1.000
_cell.length_b   1.000
_cell.length_c   1.000
_cell.angle_alpha   90.00
_cell.angle_beta   90.00
_cell.angle_gamma   90.00
#
_symmetry.space_group_name_H-M   'P 1'
#
loop_
_entity.id
_entity.type
_entity.pdbx_description
1 polymer ?
#
loop_
_entity_poly.entity_id
_entity_poly.type
_entity_poly.pdbx_seq_one_letter_code
_entity_poly.pdbx_strand_id
1 'polypeptide(L)'
;VYNPQIRATSCTLRPISKEQADMRRQRVCSRRPGLCVRLYPRSAYEEMQEARSPGVEEENLHHLVLLLKRLDIADMGQCKFLDRPG
;
A
#
# COMPACT_ATOMS: atom_id res chain seq x y z
N VAL A 1 -3.19 -8.15 4.88
CA VAL A 1 -4.25 -7.93 3.87
C VAL A 1 -5.57 -8.38 4.46
N TYR A 2 -6.58 -7.55 4.33
CA TYR A 2 -7.92 -7.83 4.82
C TYR A 2 -8.64 -8.81 3.89
N ASN A 3 -9.27 -9.83 4.45
CA ASN A 3 -10.15 -10.72 3.72
C ASN A 3 -11.61 -10.50 4.17
N PRO A 4 -12.49 -9.96 3.31
CA PRO A 4 -13.86 -9.65 3.67
C PRO A 4 -14.73 -10.90 3.93
N GLN A 5 -14.40 -12.04 3.32
CA GLN A 5 -15.17 -13.30 3.48
C GLN A 5 -15.09 -13.81 4.93
N ILE A 6 -13.92 -13.71 5.54
CA ILE A 6 -13.66 -14.16 6.92
C ILE A 6 -13.60 -13.01 7.93
N ARG A 7 -13.76 -11.76 7.46
CA ARG A 7 -13.68 -10.51 8.24
C ARG A 7 -12.42 -10.38 9.09
N ALA A 8 -11.28 -10.84 8.59
CA ALA A 8 -10.02 -10.87 9.33
C ALA A 8 -8.86 -10.27 8.52
N THR A 9 -7.91 -9.66 9.24
CA THR A 9 -6.65 -9.16 8.67
C THR A 9 -5.55 -10.19 8.84
N SER A 10 -4.88 -10.56 7.75
CA SER A 10 -3.67 -11.38 7.79
C SER A 10 -2.41 -10.53 7.68
N CYS A 11 -1.31 -10.99 8.29
CA CYS A 11 0.03 -10.46 8.01
C CYS A 11 0.71 -11.42 7.02
N THR A 12 1.01 -10.94 5.82
CA THR A 12 1.63 -11.77 4.77
C THR A 12 2.92 -11.10 4.32
N LEU A 13 4.00 -11.87 4.27
CA LEU A 13 5.25 -11.42 3.67
C LEU A 13 5.06 -11.27 2.16
N ARG A 14 5.44 -10.11 1.63
CA ARG A 14 5.33 -9.79 0.21
C ARG A 14 6.62 -9.09 -0.25
N PRO A 15 7.01 -9.26 -1.52
CA PRO A 15 8.11 -8.48 -2.08
C PRO A 15 7.78 -6.97 -2.02
N ILE A 16 8.81 -6.16 -1.88
CA ILE A 16 8.68 -4.70 -1.92
C ILE A 16 8.53 -4.22 -3.37
N SER A 17 7.93 -3.05 -3.57
CA SER A 17 7.91 -2.41 -4.88
C SER A 17 9.24 -1.73 -5.22
N LYS A 18 9.45 -1.38 -6.50
CA LYS A 18 10.61 -0.61 -6.95
C LYS A 18 10.68 0.74 -6.25
N GLU A 19 9.57 1.47 -6.21
CA GLU A 19 9.46 2.75 -5.50
C GLU A 19 9.86 2.60 -4.02
N GLN A 20 9.44 1.55 -3.34
CA GLN A 20 9.81 1.32 -1.94
C GLN A 20 11.32 1.07 -1.78
N ALA A 21 11.92 0.30 -2.69
CA ALA A 21 13.36 0.07 -2.70
C ALA A 21 14.14 1.36 -2.96
N ASP A 22 13.66 2.21 -3.84
CA ASP A 22 14.28 3.50 -4.19
C ASP A 22 14.10 4.53 -3.09
N MET A 23 12.94 4.58 -2.44
CA MET A 23 12.70 5.40 -1.25
C MET A 23 13.64 5.03 -0.10
N ARG A 24 13.94 3.73 0.10
CA ARG A 24 14.93 3.29 1.10
C ARG A 24 16.33 3.78 0.77
N ARG A 25 16.74 3.69 -0.51
CA ARG A 25 18.01 4.25 -0.99
C ARG A 25 18.06 5.77 -0.78
N GLN A 26 17.02 6.48 -1.17
CA GLN A 26 16.92 7.94 -1.01
C GLN A 26 17.02 8.35 0.46
N ARG A 27 16.37 7.63 1.40
CA ARG A 27 16.49 7.94 2.83
C ARG A 27 17.94 7.93 3.31
N VAL A 28 18.74 6.96 2.87
CA VAL A 28 20.15 6.83 3.26
C VAL A 28 21.04 7.85 2.55
N CYS A 29 20.78 8.13 1.27
CA CYS A 29 21.61 9.01 0.44
C CYS A 29 21.18 10.50 0.46
N SER A 30 20.04 10.84 1.06
CA SER A 30 19.43 12.19 0.94
C SER A 30 20.23 13.31 1.60
N ARG A 31 20.88 13.04 2.73
CA ARG A 31 21.61 14.06 3.52
C ARG A 31 23.11 14.01 3.32
N ARG A 32 23.66 12.82 3.11
CA ARG A 32 25.09 12.56 2.96
C ARG A 32 25.29 11.36 2.03
N PRO A 33 26.46 11.21 1.39
CA PRO A 33 26.80 10.00 0.65
C PRO A 33 26.65 8.80 1.58
N GLY A 34 25.82 7.85 1.18
CA GLY A 34 25.51 6.66 1.96
C GLY A 34 25.38 5.45 1.06
N LEU A 35 25.52 4.26 1.64
CA LEU A 35 25.46 2.99 0.92
C LEU A 35 24.15 2.27 1.27
N CYS A 36 23.39 1.90 0.24
CA CYS A 36 22.21 1.05 0.37
C CYS A 36 22.49 -0.29 -0.31
N VAL A 37 22.65 -1.35 0.48
CA VAL A 37 22.87 -2.71 -0.03
C VAL A 37 21.51 -3.41 -0.18
N ARG A 38 21.24 -3.91 -1.39
CA ARG A 38 20.05 -4.72 -1.69
C ARG A 38 20.41 -6.20 -1.55
N LEU A 39 19.64 -6.94 -0.75
CA LEU A 39 19.88 -8.36 -0.45
C LEU A 39 19.21 -9.31 -1.47
N TYR A 40 19.07 -8.85 -2.72
CA TYR A 40 18.42 -9.58 -3.81
C TYR A 40 19.10 -9.23 -5.14
N PRO A 41 19.08 -10.15 -6.13
CA PRO A 41 19.72 -9.92 -7.42
C PRO A 41 19.02 -8.81 -8.21
N ARG A 42 19.72 -8.28 -9.21
CA ARG A 42 19.19 -7.23 -10.08
C ARG A 42 17.95 -7.67 -10.87
N SER A 43 17.90 -8.94 -11.32
CA SER A 43 16.75 -9.51 -12.01
C SER A 43 15.47 -9.42 -11.17
N ALA A 44 15.57 -9.76 -9.88
CA ALA A 44 14.44 -9.66 -8.96
C ALA A 44 13.94 -8.21 -8.82
N TYR A 45 14.82 -7.21 -8.87
CA TYR A 45 14.40 -5.81 -8.87
C TYR A 45 13.67 -5.42 -10.15
N GLU A 46 14.09 -5.94 -11.30
CA GLU A 46 13.47 -5.63 -12.61
C GLU A 46 12.07 -6.24 -12.72
N GLU A 47 11.84 -7.41 -12.11
CA GLU A 47 10.55 -8.11 -12.03
C GLU A 47 9.57 -7.53 -10.99
N MET A 48 10.04 -6.72 -10.03
CA MET A 48 9.18 -6.09 -9.02
C MET A 48 8.17 -5.12 -9.66
N GLN A 49 6.98 -5.03 -9.05
CA GLN A 49 5.99 -4.00 -9.37
C GLN A 49 6.57 -2.60 -9.10
N GLU A 50 6.17 -1.63 -9.93
CA GLU A 50 6.64 -0.24 -9.82
C GLU A 50 6.24 0.37 -8.47
N ALA A 51 4.93 0.41 -8.22
CA ALA A 51 4.31 0.88 -6.99
C ALA A 51 3.59 -0.28 -6.27
N ARG A 52 3.31 -0.09 -4.98
CA ARG A 52 2.47 -1.02 -4.21
C ARG A 52 1.00 -0.77 -4.56
N SER A 53 0.17 -1.81 -4.58
CA SER A 53 -1.29 -1.68 -4.60
C SER A 53 -1.78 -0.70 -3.53
N PRO A 54 -2.80 0.11 -3.86
CA PRO A 54 -3.29 1.15 -2.96
C PRO A 54 -3.84 0.55 -1.67
N GLY A 55 -3.52 1.16 -0.52
CA GLY A 55 -3.89 0.63 0.78
C GLY A 55 -5.40 0.47 0.98
N VAL A 56 -6.19 1.31 0.31
CA VAL A 56 -7.67 1.28 0.37
C VAL A 56 -8.25 -0.05 -0.13
N GLU A 57 -7.56 -0.76 -1.01
CA GLU A 57 -7.98 -2.08 -1.51
C GLU A 57 -7.61 -3.24 -0.57
N GLU A 58 -6.63 -3.04 0.31
CA GLU A 58 -6.07 -4.11 1.15
C GLU A 58 -6.44 -4.01 2.63
N GLU A 59 -7.12 -2.94 3.03
CA GLU A 59 -7.43 -2.60 4.42
C GLU A 59 -8.92 -2.77 4.76
N ASN A 60 -9.20 -2.85 6.08
CA ASN A 60 -10.57 -2.90 6.57
C ASN A 60 -11.16 -1.48 6.59
N LEU A 61 -12.11 -1.22 5.71
CA LEU A 61 -12.75 0.10 5.57
C LEU A 61 -13.91 0.34 6.53
N HIS A 62 -14.28 -0.61 7.39
CA HIS A 62 -15.47 -0.50 8.24
C HIS A 62 -15.52 0.82 9.05
N HIS A 63 -14.40 1.22 9.62
CA HIS A 63 -14.32 2.48 10.36
C HIS A 63 -14.54 3.70 9.47
N LEU A 64 -13.95 3.71 8.26
CA LEU A 64 -14.14 4.78 7.28
C LEU A 64 -15.61 4.89 6.85
N VAL A 65 -16.28 3.76 6.58
CA VAL A 65 -17.70 3.74 6.20
C VAL A 65 -18.57 4.34 7.30
N LEU A 66 -18.36 3.93 8.55
CA LEU A 66 -19.11 4.46 9.68
C LEU A 66 -18.90 5.96 9.87
N LEU A 67 -17.67 6.44 9.67
CA LEU A 67 -17.36 7.85 9.74
C LEU A 67 -18.08 8.65 8.65
N LEU A 68 -18.04 8.18 7.39
CA LEU A 68 -18.71 8.85 6.27
C LEU A 68 -20.22 8.93 6.49
N LYS A 69 -20.84 7.83 6.95
CA LYS A 69 -22.28 7.81 7.31
C LYS A 69 -22.61 8.79 8.42
N ARG A 70 -21.75 8.92 9.44
CA ARG A 70 -21.95 9.87 10.54
C ARG A 70 -21.88 11.33 10.07
N LEU A 71 -21.01 11.62 9.11
CA LEU A 71 -20.82 12.96 8.55
C LEU A 71 -21.88 13.34 7.51
N ASP A 72 -22.85 12.44 7.24
CA ASP A 72 -23.83 12.57 6.15
C ASP A 72 -23.18 12.84 4.78
N ILE A 73 -21.94 12.39 4.63
CA ILE A 73 -21.22 12.39 3.35
C ILE A 73 -21.72 11.15 2.61
N ALA A 74 -22.15 11.37 1.37
CA ALA A 74 -22.90 10.44 0.51
C ALA A 74 -22.56 8.95 0.66
N ASP A 75 -23.54 8.09 0.37
CA ASP A 75 -23.39 6.64 0.38
C ASP A 75 -22.15 6.20 -0.45
N MET A 76 -21.47 5.11 -0.06
CA MET A 76 -20.18 4.70 -0.64
C MET A 76 -20.20 4.58 -2.17
N GLY A 77 -21.36 4.26 -2.75
CA GLY A 77 -21.57 4.20 -4.20
C GLY A 77 -21.48 5.56 -4.92
N GLN A 78 -21.67 6.68 -4.21
CA GLN A 78 -21.59 8.05 -4.72
C GLN A 78 -20.22 8.70 -4.45
N CYS A 79 -19.44 8.14 -3.52
CA CYS A 79 -18.07 8.59 -3.28
C CYS A 79 -17.18 8.33 -4.50
N LYS A 80 -16.49 9.37 -4.95
CA LYS A 80 -15.48 9.32 -6.01
C LYS A 80 -14.12 8.96 -5.39
N PHE A 81 -13.84 7.67 -5.27
CA PHE A 81 -12.52 7.19 -4.86
C PHE A 81 -11.53 7.27 -6.03
N LEU A 82 -10.25 7.53 -5.71
CA LEU A 82 -9.16 7.42 -6.68
C LEU A 82 -9.02 5.96 -7.14
N ASP A 83 -8.95 5.06 -6.16
CA ASP A 83 -9.00 3.61 -6.32
C ASP A 83 -10.23 3.12 -5.57
N ARG A 84 -11.25 2.66 -6.30
CA ARG A 84 -12.51 2.22 -5.68
C ARG A 84 -12.28 0.86 -5.02
N PRO A 85 -12.51 0.75 -3.70
CA PRO A 85 -12.43 -0.55 -3.04
C PRO A 85 -13.51 -1.49 -3.58
N GLY A 86 -13.13 -2.75 -3.79
CA GLY A 86 -13.99 -3.83 -4.28
C GLY A 86 -14.92 -4.44 -3.25
#